data_AF-A0A930XKV5-F1
#
_entry.id   AF-A0A930XKV5-F1
#
_cell.length_a   1.000
_cell.length_b   1.000
_cell.length_c   1.000
_cell.angle_alpha   90.00
_cell.angle_beta   90.00
_cell.angle_gamma   90.00
#
_symmetry.space_group_name_H-M   'P 1'
#
loop_
_entity.id
_entity.type
_entity.pdbx_description
1 polymer ?
#
loop_
_entity_poly.entity_id
_entity_poly.type
_entity_poly.pdbx_seq_one_letter_code
_entity_poly.pdbx_strand_id
1 'polypeptide(L)'
;MNINWQTLAQIKELREYFEADFQGFQHKIEAHIQALQAIDPEELDKLALLRVLEVTNGCTQWGFRRQDEHCLSVEQTRECMRIVIGFIKDKQIDFPSGESVHFTPSIEQLISEGRDLYQDAFKKNVEGAEEEYYAYSTAQFLVYGRHRMEIAMQRIQDEFESLFSPYYIQRGRNYIAPYLEALPSEAS
;
A
#
# COMPACT_ATOMS: atom_id res chain seq x y z
N MET A 1 8.34 -18.63 -0.55
CA MET A 1 6.94 -18.18 -0.64
C MET A 1 6.33 -18.80 -1.89
N ASN A 2 5.14 -19.40 -1.84
CA ASN A 2 4.51 -19.97 -3.02
C ASN A 2 3.49 -18.97 -3.59
N ILE A 3 3.86 -18.21 -4.63
CA ILE A 3 3.04 -17.11 -5.16
C ILE A 3 2.30 -17.59 -6.41
N ASN A 4 0.99 -17.35 -6.47
CA ASN A 4 0.21 -17.55 -7.68
C ASN A 4 0.38 -16.34 -8.61
N TRP A 5 1.42 -16.38 -9.44
CA TRP A 5 1.73 -15.33 -10.41
C TRP A 5 0.62 -15.09 -11.44
N GLN A 6 -0.16 -16.12 -11.77
CA GLN A 6 -1.29 -15.95 -12.69
C GLN A 6 -2.40 -15.10 -12.08
N THR A 7 -2.66 -15.25 -10.77
CA THR A 7 -3.58 -14.36 -10.04
C THR A 7 -3.08 -12.91 -10.07
N LEU A 8 -1.80 -12.68 -9.81
CA LEU A 8 -1.21 -11.33 -9.86
C LEU A 8 -1.33 -10.70 -11.26
N ALA A 9 -1.10 -11.48 -12.31
CA ALA A 9 -1.21 -10.99 -13.70
C ALA A 9 -2.64 -10.56 -14.10
N GLN A 10 -3.67 -10.96 -13.36
CA GLN A 10 -5.04 -10.52 -13.60
C GLN A 10 -5.38 -9.17 -12.96
N ILE A 11 -4.58 -8.71 -11.98
CA ILE A 11 -4.76 -7.43 -11.31
C ILE A 11 -4.63 -6.30 -12.34
N LYS A 12 -5.60 -5.40 -12.35
CA LYS A 12 -5.73 -4.37 -13.39
C LYS A 12 -4.46 -3.53 -13.53
N GLU A 13 -3.88 -3.13 -12.40
CA GLU A 13 -2.68 -2.31 -12.30
C GLU A 13 -1.41 -3.06 -12.75
N LEU A 14 -1.40 -4.39 -12.73
CA LEU A 14 -0.22 -5.19 -13.04
C LEU A 14 -0.25 -5.80 -14.45
N ARG A 15 -1.46 -5.90 -15.03
CA ARG A 15 -1.71 -6.67 -16.25
C ARG A 15 -0.80 -6.26 -17.41
N GLU A 16 -0.68 -4.96 -17.66
CA GLU A 16 0.11 -4.46 -18.80
C GLU A 16 1.60 -4.84 -18.68
N TYR A 17 2.15 -4.87 -17.45
CA TYR A 17 3.55 -5.22 -17.22
C TYR A 17 3.78 -6.73 -17.37
N PHE A 18 2.86 -7.56 -16.88
CA PHE A 18 2.93 -9.01 -17.08
C PHE A 18 2.69 -9.42 -18.55
N GLU A 19 1.83 -8.70 -19.29
CA GLU A 19 1.60 -8.93 -20.72
C GLU A 19 2.82 -8.52 -21.57
N ALA A 20 3.52 -7.45 -21.18
CA ALA A 20 4.70 -6.97 -21.87
C ALA A 20 5.93 -7.88 -21.64
N ASP A 21 6.24 -8.22 -20.39
CA ASP A 21 7.32 -9.13 -20.02
C ASP A 21 7.02 -9.84 -18.69
N PHE A 22 6.35 -10.98 -18.79
CA PHE A 22 5.94 -11.76 -17.61
C PHE A 22 7.13 -12.13 -16.71
N GLN A 23 8.22 -12.62 -17.31
CA GLN A 23 9.37 -13.11 -16.54
C GLN A 23 10.18 -11.95 -15.98
N GLY A 24 10.41 -10.89 -16.77
CA GLY A 24 11.11 -9.70 -16.31
C GLY A 24 10.40 -9.01 -15.15
N PHE A 25 9.08 -8.83 -15.26
CA PHE A 25 8.29 -8.22 -14.19
C PHE A 25 8.20 -9.10 -12.94
N GLN A 26 8.08 -10.42 -13.10
CA GLN A 26 8.18 -11.37 -11.98
C GLN A 26 9.53 -11.23 -11.25
N HIS A 27 10.65 -11.23 -11.97
CA HIS A 27 11.97 -11.11 -11.36
C HIS A 27 12.16 -9.78 -10.61
N LYS A 28 11.59 -8.68 -11.11
CA LYS A 28 11.58 -7.38 -10.40
C LYS A 28 10.84 -7.49 -9.06
N ILE A 29 9.66 -8.10 -9.06
CA ILE A 29 8.89 -8.33 -7.82
C ILE A 29 9.70 -9.21 -6.85
N GLU A 30 10.29 -10.31 -7.33
CA GLU A 30 11.10 -11.22 -6.51
C GLU A 30 12.32 -10.54 -5.88
N ALA A 31 13.00 -9.64 -6.62
CA ALA A 31 14.12 -8.87 -6.09
C ALA A 31 13.69 -7.98 -4.91
N HIS A 32 12.54 -7.30 -5.03
CA HIS A 32 11.97 -6.50 -3.94
C HIS A 32 11.51 -7.36 -2.77
N ILE A 33 10.92 -8.54 -3.03
CA ILE A 33 10.56 -9.50 -1.97
C ILE A 33 11.80 -9.87 -1.16
N GLN A 34 12.91 -10.22 -1.83
CA GLN A 34 14.15 -10.60 -1.15
C GLN A 34 14.68 -9.47 -0.26
N ALA A 35 14.65 -8.22 -0.74
CA ALA A 35 15.09 -7.07 0.05
C ALA A 35 14.19 -6.82 1.27
N LEU A 36 12.86 -6.85 1.08
CA LEU A 36 11.89 -6.61 2.14
C LEU A 36 11.87 -7.73 3.19
N GLN A 37 12.16 -8.97 2.83
CA GLN A 37 12.25 -10.10 3.77
C GLN A 37 13.41 -9.98 4.76
N ALA A 38 14.39 -9.11 4.50
CA ALA A 38 15.48 -8.84 5.43
C ALA A 38 15.10 -7.82 6.53
N ILE A 39 13.92 -7.21 6.44
CA ILE A 39 13.42 -6.24 7.43
C ILE A 39 12.92 -6.99 8.67
N ASP A 40 13.12 -6.35 9.83
CA ASP A 40 12.60 -6.85 11.10
C ASP A 40 11.08 -7.03 11.06
N PRO A 41 10.53 -8.16 11.57
CA PRO A 41 9.09 -8.41 11.55
C PRO A 41 8.24 -7.32 12.21
N GLU A 42 8.70 -6.68 13.29
CA GLU A 42 7.96 -5.61 13.96
C GLU A 42 7.92 -4.34 13.08
N GLU A 43 8.99 -4.05 12.36
CA GLU A 43 9.01 -2.95 11.39
C GLU A 43 8.11 -3.24 10.18
N LEU A 44 8.01 -4.50 9.74
CA LEU A 44 7.04 -4.91 8.72
C LEU A 44 5.61 -4.68 9.19
N ASP A 45 5.28 -4.97 10.45
CA ASP A 45 3.96 -4.71 11.02
C ASP A 45 3.60 -3.21 10.95
N LYS A 46 4.55 -2.33 11.30
CA LYS A 46 4.39 -0.88 11.21
C LYS A 46 4.25 -0.39 9.76
N LEU A 47 5.05 -0.94 8.84
CA LEU A 47 4.97 -0.61 7.42
C LEU A 47 3.65 -1.05 6.80
N ALA A 48 3.06 -2.16 7.25
CA ALA A 48 1.73 -2.59 6.83
C ALA A 48 0.64 -1.58 7.23
N LEU A 49 0.71 -1.02 8.45
CA LEU A 49 -0.20 0.06 8.89
C LEU A 49 -0.10 1.27 7.96
N LEU A 50 1.13 1.72 7.66
CA LEU A 50 1.36 2.82 6.74
C LEU A 50 0.81 2.50 5.34
N ARG A 51 1.04 1.29 4.84
CA ARG A 51 0.58 0.90 3.50
C ARG A 51 -0.94 0.89 3.38
N VAL A 52 -1.66 0.41 4.40
CA VAL A 52 -3.13 0.47 4.43
C VAL A 52 -3.62 1.92 4.37
N LEU A 53 -3.00 2.83 5.13
CA LEU A 53 -3.33 4.25 5.10
C LEU A 53 -3.08 4.87 3.72
N GLU A 54 -1.95 4.57 3.10
CA GLU A 54 -1.60 5.05 1.75
C GLU A 54 -2.61 4.60 0.71
N VAL A 55 -2.94 3.30 0.68
CA VAL A 55 -3.90 2.72 -0.27
C VAL A 55 -5.29 3.31 -0.06
N THR A 56 -5.73 3.41 1.20
CA THR A 56 -7.05 3.97 1.55
C THR A 56 -7.14 5.43 1.12
N ASN A 57 -6.14 6.25 1.43
CA ASN A 57 -6.07 7.63 0.97
C ASN A 57 -6.01 7.74 -0.57
N GLY A 58 -5.28 6.84 -1.24
CA GLY A 58 -5.27 6.75 -2.70
C GLY A 58 -6.67 6.52 -3.27
N CYS A 59 -7.41 5.56 -2.72
CA CYS A 59 -8.80 5.27 -3.09
C CYS A 59 -9.70 6.50 -2.87
N THR A 60 -9.57 7.17 -1.71
CA THR A 60 -10.33 8.40 -1.38
C THR A 60 -10.07 9.50 -2.39
N GLN A 61 -8.81 9.76 -2.73
CA GLN A 61 -8.47 10.82 -3.68
C GLN A 61 -8.94 10.51 -5.11
N TRP A 62 -8.85 9.26 -5.55
CA TRP A 62 -9.35 8.87 -6.87
C TRP A 62 -10.88 8.94 -6.94
N GLY A 63 -11.58 8.53 -5.90
CA GLY A 63 -13.05 8.67 -5.82
C GLY A 63 -13.49 10.13 -5.87
N PHE A 64 -12.78 11.02 -5.15
CA PHE A 64 -13.03 12.46 -5.23
C PHE A 64 -12.76 13.02 -6.64
N ARG A 65 -11.63 12.66 -7.27
CA ARG A 65 -11.28 13.11 -8.63
C ARG A 65 -12.29 12.69 -9.69
N ARG A 66 -12.94 11.53 -9.51
CA ARG A 66 -13.95 10.98 -10.42
C ARG A 66 -15.37 11.43 -10.09
N GLN A 67 -15.56 12.16 -8.98
CA GLN A 67 -16.86 12.55 -8.45
C GLN A 67 -17.78 11.33 -8.22
N ASP A 68 -17.20 10.26 -7.65
CA ASP A 68 -17.95 9.06 -7.30
C ASP A 68 -19.13 9.41 -6.37
N GLU A 69 -20.20 8.63 -6.41
CA GLU A 69 -21.43 8.85 -5.62
C GLU A 69 -21.16 8.98 -4.11
N HIS A 70 -20.17 8.24 -3.60
CA HIS A 70 -19.74 8.25 -2.21
C HIS A 70 -18.53 9.17 -1.96
N CYS A 71 -18.26 10.16 -2.82
CA CYS A 71 -17.17 11.12 -2.58
C CYS A 71 -17.33 11.82 -1.23
N LEU A 72 -16.23 11.91 -0.48
CA LEU A 72 -16.20 12.74 0.72
C LEU A 72 -16.29 14.22 0.31
N SER A 73 -16.63 15.07 1.28
CA SER A 73 -16.53 16.52 1.07
C SER A 73 -15.10 16.92 0.70
N VAL A 74 -14.95 18.10 0.08
CA VAL A 74 -13.64 18.64 -0.29
C VAL A 74 -12.76 18.78 0.95
N GLU A 75 -13.34 19.25 2.04
CA GLU A 75 -12.67 19.49 3.33
C GLU A 75 -12.17 18.18 3.91
N GLN A 76 -13.02 17.16 3.99
CA GLN A 76 -12.66 15.85 4.54
C GLN A 76 -11.63 15.12 3.65
N THR A 77 -11.75 15.23 2.32
CA THR A 77 -10.75 14.70 1.39
C THR A 77 -9.38 15.36 1.60
N ARG A 78 -9.34 16.68 1.79
CA ARG A 78 -8.11 17.42 2.10
C ARG A 78 -7.53 17.03 3.45
N GLU A 79 -8.38 16.80 4.44
CA GLU A 79 -7.98 16.35 5.76
C GLU A 79 -7.33 14.96 5.72
N CYS A 80 -7.97 13.99 5.04
CA CYS A 80 -7.41 12.66 4.79
C CYS A 80 -6.01 12.75 4.17
N MET A 81 -5.90 13.56 3.10
CA MET A 81 -4.63 13.75 2.41
C MET A 81 -3.57 14.39 3.32
N ARG A 82 -3.94 15.44 4.07
CA ARG A 82 -3.01 16.15 4.96
C ARG A 82 -2.46 15.21 6.03
N ILE A 83 -3.32 14.40 6.65
CA ILE A 83 -2.95 13.47 7.72
C ILE A 83 -2.00 12.40 7.17
N VAL A 84 -2.38 11.68 6.11
CA VAL A 84 -1.54 10.60 5.58
C VAL A 84 -0.23 11.11 4.99
N ILE A 85 -0.22 12.27 4.30
CA ILE A 85 1.03 12.88 3.83
C ILE A 85 1.90 13.34 5.01
N GLY A 86 1.30 13.81 6.09
CA GLY A 86 1.99 14.14 7.34
C GLY A 86 2.76 12.94 7.86
N PHE A 87 2.10 11.79 8.02
CA PHE A 87 2.74 10.56 8.48
C PHE A 87 3.93 10.12 7.64
N ILE A 88 3.82 10.22 6.32
CA ILE A 88 4.91 9.87 5.38
C ILE A 88 6.09 10.85 5.49
N LYS A 89 5.82 12.13 5.76
CA LYS A 89 6.86 13.16 5.89
C LYS A 89 7.55 13.09 7.25
N ASP A 90 6.77 12.96 8.30
CA ASP A 90 7.20 12.98 9.68
C ASP A 90 7.68 11.60 10.16
N LYS A 91 7.51 10.57 9.32
CA LYS A 91 7.92 9.18 9.58
C LYS A 91 7.37 8.65 10.90
N GLN A 92 6.09 8.90 11.12
CA GLN A 92 5.35 8.39 12.27
C GLN A 92 3.87 8.29 11.93
N ILE A 93 3.14 7.42 12.63
CA ILE A 93 1.69 7.34 12.53
C ILE A 93 1.11 7.75 13.87
N ASP A 94 0.37 8.85 13.91
CA ASP A 94 -0.32 9.30 15.11
C ASP A 94 -1.77 8.84 15.06
N PHE A 95 -2.16 7.98 16.00
CA PHE A 95 -3.51 7.45 16.09
C PHE A 95 -4.44 8.42 16.85
N PRO A 96 -5.73 8.52 16.48
CA PRO A 96 -6.70 9.31 17.23
C PRO A 96 -6.88 8.89 18.69
N SER A 97 -6.60 7.62 19.02
CA SER A 97 -6.52 7.14 20.42
C SER A 97 -5.38 7.76 21.25
N GLY A 98 -4.42 8.42 20.62
CA GLY A 98 -3.26 9.07 21.26
C GLY A 98 -1.99 8.23 21.29
N GLU A 99 -2.02 7.01 20.76
CA GLU A 99 -0.82 6.20 20.50
C GLU A 99 -0.08 6.70 19.25
N SER A 100 1.25 6.57 19.23
CA SER A 100 2.07 6.86 18.06
C SER A 100 2.99 5.69 17.71
N VAL A 101 3.13 5.42 16.41
CA VAL A 101 4.09 4.47 15.86
C VAL A 101 5.28 5.24 15.28
N HIS A 102 6.47 4.84 15.69
CA HIS A 102 7.74 5.37 15.17
C HIS A 102 8.53 4.28 14.44
N PHE A 103 9.22 4.69 13.38
CA PHE A 103 10.06 3.83 12.56
C PHE A 103 11.53 3.98 12.96
N THR A 104 12.34 2.96 12.71
CA THR A 104 13.79 3.09 12.85
C THR A 104 14.37 3.93 11.70
N PRO A 105 15.56 4.55 11.87
CA PRO A 105 16.16 5.36 10.80
C PRO A 105 16.33 4.65 9.45
N SER A 106 16.60 3.33 9.46
CA SER A 106 16.67 2.55 8.22
C SER A 106 15.33 2.43 7.52
N ILE A 107 14.24 2.35 8.28
CA ILE A 107 12.87 2.29 7.75
C ILE A 107 12.39 3.68 7.34
N GLU A 108 12.77 4.74 8.06
CA GLU A 108 12.52 6.13 7.63
C GLU A 108 13.13 6.42 6.24
N GLN A 109 14.34 5.91 6.00
CA GLN A 109 14.99 5.97 4.70
C GLN A 109 14.19 5.21 3.65
N LEU A 110 13.80 3.97 3.93
CA LEU A 110 12.98 3.15 3.01
C LEU A 110 11.64 3.83 2.66
N ILE A 111 10.96 4.46 3.63
CA ILE A 111 9.74 5.23 3.39
C ILE A 111 10.03 6.43 2.48
N SER A 112 11.18 7.08 2.63
CA SER A 112 11.59 8.20 1.76
C SER A 112 11.85 7.73 0.33
N GLU A 113 12.56 6.62 0.15
CA GLU A 113 12.83 6.00 -1.14
C GLU A 113 11.52 5.58 -1.84
N GLY A 114 10.61 4.93 -1.11
CA GLY A 114 9.28 4.57 -1.63
C GLY A 114 8.45 5.78 -2.05
N ARG A 115 8.53 6.89 -1.31
CA ARG A 115 7.89 8.16 -1.67
C ARG A 115 8.50 8.75 -2.94
N ASP A 116 9.82 8.74 -3.07
CA ASP A 116 10.51 9.27 -4.24
C ASP A 116 10.17 8.46 -5.50
N LEU A 117 10.13 7.13 -5.37
CA LEU A 117 9.65 6.23 -6.43
C LEU A 117 8.22 6.53 -6.85
N TYR A 118 7.30 6.76 -5.90
CA TYR A 118 5.93 7.19 -6.21
C TYR A 118 5.88 8.53 -6.96
N GLN A 119 6.75 9.48 -6.59
CA GLN A 119 6.83 10.75 -7.31
C GLN A 119 7.35 10.57 -8.74
N ASP A 120 8.35 9.73 -8.93
CA ASP A 120 8.93 9.47 -10.24
C ASP A 120 7.91 8.81 -11.17
N ALA A 121 7.17 7.82 -10.65
CA ALA A 121 6.09 7.14 -11.33
C ALA A 121 4.92 8.06 -11.73
N PHE A 122 4.36 8.81 -10.77
CA PHE A 122 3.05 9.46 -10.97
C PHE A 122 3.09 11.00 -10.99
N LYS A 123 4.27 11.62 -10.89
CA LYS A 123 4.42 13.09 -10.87
C LYS A 123 5.50 13.61 -11.82
N LYS A 124 6.61 12.89 -11.98
CA LYS A 124 7.76 13.38 -12.78
C LYS A 124 7.86 12.75 -14.17
N ASN A 125 6.97 11.83 -14.53
CA ASN A 125 6.94 11.13 -15.83
C ASN A 125 8.28 10.45 -16.16
N VAL A 126 8.91 9.82 -15.17
CA VAL A 126 10.16 9.08 -15.38
C VAL A 126 9.83 7.75 -16.05
N GLU A 127 10.48 7.46 -17.18
CA GLU A 127 10.28 6.22 -17.92
C GLU A 127 10.61 4.99 -17.04
N GLY A 128 9.73 3.98 -17.07
CA GLY A 128 9.88 2.75 -16.29
C GLY A 128 9.61 2.87 -14.78
N ALA A 129 9.40 4.08 -14.24
CA ALA A 129 9.18 4.26 -12.81
C ALA A 129 7.82 3.72 -12.34
N GLU A 130 6.79 3.72 -13.20
CA GLU A 130 5.49 3.16 -12.87
C GLU A 130 5.54 1.63 -12.74
N GLU A 131 6.21 0.95 -13.67
CA GLU A 131 6.50 -0.49 -13.58
C GLU A 131 7.25 -0.80 -12.27
N GLU A 132 8.32 -0.06 -11.99
CA GLU A 132 9.14 -0.26 -10.79
C GLU A 132 8.33 -0.02 -9.50
N TYR A 133 7.47 1.01 -9.47
CA TYR A 133 6.56 1.26 -8.36
C TYR A 133 5.60 0.08 -8.13
N TYR A 134 4.99 -0.45 -9.20
CA TYR A 134 4.08 -1.57 -9.05
C TYR A 134 4.78 -2.87 -8.68
N ALA A 135 6.01 -3.10 -9.14
CA ALA A 135 6.83 -4.22 -8.67
C ALA A 135 7.09 -4.13 -7.17
N TYR A 136 7.55 -2.96 -6.69
CA TYR A 136 7.80 -2.71 -5.27
C TYR A 136 6.53 -2.80 -4.43
N SER A 137 5.44 -2.16 -4.84
CA SER A 137 4.15 -2.22 -4.15
C SER A 137 3.59 -3.64 -4.07
N THR A 138 3.77 -4.44 -5.11
CA THR A 138 3.34 -5.85 -5.12
C THR A 138 4.16 -6.65 -4.12
N ALA A 139 5.48 -6.48 -4.11
CA ALA A 139 6.37 -7.14 -3.16
C ALA A 139 6.01 -6.79 -1.70
N GLN A 140 5.64 -5.55 -1.40
CA GLN A 140 5.17 -5.14 -0.08
C GLN A 140 3.98 -5.99 0.38
N PHE A 141 2.90 -6.09 -0.42
CA PHE A 141 1.73 -6.90 -0.04
C PHE A 141 2.06 -8.38 0.16
N LEU A 142 2.94 -8.93 -0.69
CA LEU A 142 3.35 -10.34 -0.61
C LEU A 142 4.19 -10.62 0.64
N VAL A 143 5.12 -9.73 1.00
CA VAL A 143 5.97 -9.86 2.20
C VAL A 143 5.20 -9.59 3.48
N TYR A 144 4.33 -8.58 3.49
CA TYR A 144 3.47 -8.33 4.63
C TYR A 144 2.58 -9.55 4.89
N GLY A 145 2.03 -10.13 3.83
CA GLY A 145 1.23 -11.35 3.92
C GLY A 145 -0.15 -11.10 4.52
N ARG A 146 -0.97 -12.15 4.54
CA ARG A 146 -2.39 -12.07 4.90
C ARG A 146 -2.59 -11.61 6.34
N HIS A 147 -1.99 -12.32 7.30
CA HIS A 147 -2.19 -12.06 8.73
C HIS A 147 -1.88 -10.61 9.14
N ARG A 148 -0.69 -10.12 8.77
CA ARG A 148 -0.26 -8.76 9.09
C ARG A 148 -1.15 -7.70 8.45
N MET A 149 -1.53 -7.91 7.18
CA MET A 149 -2.40 -6.99 6.47
C MET A 149 -3.80 -6.97 7.09
N GLU A 150 -4.35 -8.10 7.52
CA GLU A 150 -5.64 -8.16 8.19
C GLU A 150 -5.62 -7.40 9.53
N ILE A 151 -4.58 -7.59 10.35
CA ILE A 151 -4.40 -6.82 11.59
C ILE A 151 -4.30 -5.32 11.29
N ALA A 152 -3.47 -4.94 10.31
CA ALA A 152 -3.31 -3.54 9.94
C ALA A 152 -4.62 -2.93 9.42
N MET A 153 -5.35 -3.64 8.55
CA MET A 153 -6.65 -3.21 8.03
C MET A 153 -7.70 -3.10 9.13
N GLN A 154 -7.67 -3.93 10.16
CA GLN A 154 -8.55 -3.80 11.32
C GLN A 154 -8.18 -2.58 12.16
N ARG A 155 -6.90 -2.41 12.48
CA ARG A 155 -6.42 -1.25 13.26
C ARG A 155 -6.75 0.08 12.58
N ILE A 156 -6.55 0.18 11.27
CA ILE A 156 -6.89 1.41 10.51
C ILE A 156 -8.40 1.64 10.45
N GLN A 157 -9.22 0.58 10.40
CA GLN A 157 -10.67 0.73 10.53
C GLN A 157 -11.01 1.33 11.91
N ASP A 158 -10.53 0.72 12.99
CA ASP A 158 -10.86 1.14 14.36
C ASP A 158 -10.45 2.59 14.63
N GLU A 159 -9.29 3.01 14.12
CA GLU A 159 -8.72 4.33 14.40
C GLU A 159 -9.14 5.42 13.39
N PHE A 160 -9.36 5.08 12.12
CA PHE A 160 -9.55 6.08 11.06
C PHE A 160 -10.85 5.94 10.24
N GLU A 161 -11.78 5.05 10.61
CA GLU A 161 -13.07 4.95 9.89
C GLU A 161 -13.83 6.28 9.88
N SER A 162 -13.83 7.03 10.99
CA SER A 162 -14.46 8.36 11.03
C SER A 162 -13.82 9.36 10.05
N LEU A 163 -12.52 9.23 9.80
CA LEU A 163 -11.79 10.09 8.86
C LEU A 163 -12.10 9.71 7.40
N PHE A 164 -12.01 8.42 7.07
CA PHE A 164 -12.15 7.95 5.69
C PHE A 164 -13.57 7.59 5.26
N SER A 165 -14.50 7.42 6.21
CA SER A 165 -15.78 6.70 6.06
C SER A 165 -15.65 5.18 5.89
N PRO A 166 -16.67 4.40 6.30
CA PRO A 166 -16.70 2.94 6.09
C PRO A 166 -16.52 2.54 4.61
N TYR A 167 -17.05 3.36 3.70
CA TYR A 167 -16.96 3.10 2.26
C TYR A 167 -15.50 3.07 1.78
N TYR A 168 -14.69 4.08 2.10
CA TYR A 168 -13.30 4.11 1.63
C TYR A 168 -12.39 3.14 2.37
N ILE A 169 -12.66 2.85 3.65
CA ILE A 169 -12.01 1.74 4.35
C ILE A 169 -12.22 0.44 3.56
N GLN A 170 -13.47 0.14 3.17
CA GLN A 170 -13.77 -1.06 2.39
C GLN A 170 -13.14 -1.02 0.99
N ARG A 171 -13.10 0.15 0.34
CA ARG A 171 -12.42 0.31 -0.96
C ARG A 171 -10.92 0.00 -0.86
N GLY A 172 -10.26 0.45 0.20
CA GLY A 172 -8.86 0.12 0.47
C GLY A 172 -8.65 -1.39 0.64
N ARG A 173 -9.50 -2.04 1.44
CA ARG A 173 -9.48 -3.51 1.60
C ARG A 173 -9.67 -4.24 0.28
N ASN A 174 -10.63 -3.81 -0.53
CA ASN A 174 -10.91 -4.41 -1.84
C ASN A 174 -9.76 -4.21 -2.84
N TYR A 175 -8.99 -3.12 -2.73
CA TYR A 175 -7.79 -2.91 -3.55
C TYR A 175 -6.68 -3.88 -3.15
N ILE A 176 -6.51 -4.15 -1.86
CA ILE A 176 -5.45 -5.02 -1.32
C ILE A 176 -5.76 -6.50 -1.55
N ALA A 177 -7.03 -6.90 -1.46
CA ALA A 177 -7.45 -8.30 -1.44
C ALA A 177 -6.89 -9.17 -2.59
N PRO A 178 -6.89 -8.73 -3.88
CA PRO A 178 -6.36 -9.53 -4.98
C PRO A 178 -4.87 -9.88 -4.84
N TYR A 179 -4.07 -9.00 -4.24
CA TYR A 179 -2.65 -9.26 -3.98
C TYR A 179 -2.48 -10.37 -2.94
N LEU A 180 -3.34 -10.40 -1.91
CA LEU A 180 -3.30 -11.42 -0.87
C LEU A 180 -3.88 -12.76 -1.35
N GLU A 181 -4.86 -12.75 -2.25
CA GLU A 181 -5.40 -13.96 -2.89
C GLU A 181 -4.35 -14.72 -3.72
N ALA A 182 -3.28 -14.05 -4.14
CA ALA A 182 -2.14 -14.70 -4.79
C ALA A 182 -1.26 -15.51 -3.82
N LEU A 183 -1.41 -15.34 -2.51
CA LEU A 183 -0.74 -16.13 -1.49
C LEU A 183 -1.55 -17.40 -1.18
N PRO A 184 -0.89 -18.50 -0.78
CA PRO A 184 -1.59 -19.72 -0.47
C PRO A 184 -2.49 -19.49 0.75
N SER A 185 -3.66 -20.14 0.77
CA SER A 185 -4.48 -20.18 1.98
C SER A 185 -3.68 -20.79 3.10
N GLU A 186 -3.61 -20.12 4.25
CA GLU A 186 -3.06 -20.74 5.45
C GLU A 186 -3.96 -21.93 5.78
N ALA A 187 -3.38 -23.13 5.81
CA ALA A 187 -4.12 -24.34 6.16
C ALA A 187 -4.69 -24.15 7.57
N SER A 188 -6.00 -24.29 7.69
CA SER A 188 -6.77 -24.20 8.94
C SER A 188 -6.36 -25.27 9.94
#